data_AF-A0A2R5FKB9-F1
#
_entry.id   AF-A0A2R5FKB9-F1
#
_cell.length_a   1.000
_cell.length_b   1.000
_cell.length_c   1.000
_cell.angle_alpha   90.00
_cell.angle_beta   90.00
_cell.angle_gamma   90.00
#
_symmetry.space_group_name_H-M   'P 1'
#
loop_
_entity.id
_entity.type
_entity.pdbx_description
1 polymer ?
#
loop_
_entity_poly.entity_id
_entity_poly.type
_entity_poly.pdbx_seq_one_letter_code
_entity_poly.pdbx_strand_id
1 'polypeptide(L)'
;MSDAIKSLVSSLRSEDPAKRPTALEALHHEAFQVEPVKEASCAICLDIYPADEGVSCADGHYTCKECLGHSVRAAAQPDAHVNFLRDGSMCCVASDCELLITGHAIATAISEHFANWLD
;
A
#
# COMPACT_ATOMS: atom_id res chain seq x y z
N MET A 1 -4.34 -12.11 17.87
CA MET A 1 -2.92 -12.33 18.22
C MET A 1 -2.51 -13.67 17.63
N SER A 2 -1.49 -13.71 16.77
CA SER A 2 -1.07 -14.94 16.08
C SER A 2 -0.50 -15.98 17.06
N ASP A 3 -0.52 -17.24 16.69
CA ASP A 3 -0.01 -18.33 17.53
C ASP A 3 1.51 -18.24 17.73
N ALA A 4 2.25 -17.75 16.73
CA ALA A 4 3.67 -17.39 16.83
C ALA A 4 3.93 -16.35 17.95
N ILE A 5 3.11 -15.30 18.04
CA ILE A 5 3.26 -14.27 19.09
C ILE A 5 2.94 -14.88 20.48
N LYS A 6 1.92 -15.75 20.59
CA LYS A 6 1.62 -16.43 21.86
C LYS A 6 2.78 -17.32 22.32
N SER A 7 3.40 -18.06 21.39
CA SER A 7 4.55 -18.93 21.65
C SER A 7 5.76 -18.13 22.17
N LEU A 8 6.08 -17.02 21.50
CA LEU A 8 7.15 -16.12 21.92
C LEU A 8 6.90 -15.54 23.32
N VAL A 9 5.68 -15.04 23.57
CA VAL A 9 5.31 -14.47 24.88
C VAL A 9 5.41 -15.53 25.99
N SER A 10 5.00 -16.77 25.71
CA SER A 10 5.15 -17.88 26.67
C SER A 10 6.61 -18.16 27.00
N SER A 11 7.49 -18.14 25.99
CA SER A 11 8.93 -18.40 26.16
C SER A 11 9.61 -17.27 26.96
N LEU A 12 9.28 -16.02 26.66
CA LEU A 12 9.80 -14.84 27.39
C LEU A 12 9.34 -14.81 28.85
N ARG A 13 8.13 -15.31 29.14
CA ARG A 13 7.53 -15.32 30.49
C ARG A 13 7.77 -16.61 31.26
N SER A 14 8.64 -17.50 30.79
CA SER A 14 8.96 -18.75 31.50
C SER A 14 9.37 -18.48 32.96
N GLU A 15 8.80 -19.22 33.90
CA GLU A 15 9.19 -19.14 35.32
C GLU A 15 10.64 -19.60 35.53
N ASP A 16 11.09 -20.57 34.74
CA ASP A 16 12.48 -21.03 34.68
C ASP A 16 13.33 -20.06 33.83
N PRO A 17 14.31 -19.35 34.43
CA PRO A 17 15.17 -18.41 33.71
C PRO A 17 16.00 -19.07 32.61
N ALA A 18 16.36 -20.35 32.75
CA ALA A 18 17.18 -21.07 31.76
C ALA A 18 16.42 -21.38 30.46
N LYS A 19 15.07 -21.29 30.49
CA LYS A 19 14.20 -21.48 29.32
C LYS A 19 13.82 -20.18 28.62
N ARG A 20 14.18 -19.02 29.19
CA ARG A 20 13.93 -17.74 28.53
C ARG A 20 14.97 -17.56 27.42
N PRO A 21 14.55 -17.20 26.20
CA PRO A 21 15.49 -16.92 25.14
C PRO A 21 16.29 -15.66 25.47
N THR A 22 17.53 -15.62 25.00
CA THR A 22 18.27 -14.36 24.89
C THR A 22 17.57 -13.41 23.92
N ALA A 23 17.95 -12.13 23.96
CA ALA A 23 17.41 -11.14 23.01
C ALA A 23 17.66 -11.54 21.54
N LEU A 24 18.84 -12.11 21.24
CA LEU A 24 19.19 -12.57 19.90
C LEU A 24 18.33 -13.77 19.47
N GLU A 25 18.14 -14.76 20.33
CA GLU A 25 17.29 -15.92 20.04
C GLU A 25 15.81 -15.51 19.88
N ALA A 26 15.34 -14.55 20.68
CA ALA A 26 13.99 -14.01 20.55
C ALA A 26 13.79 -13.30 19.21
N LEU A 27 14.77 -12.52 18.73
CA LEU A 27 14.70 -11.85 17.43
C LEU A 27 14.60 -12.81 16.24
N HIS A 28 15.14 -14.02 16.39
CA HIS A 28 15.09 -15.05 15.35
C HIS A 28 13.77 -15.83 15.35
N HIS A 29 12.89 -15.60 16.33
CA HIS A 29 11.59 -16.27 16.43
C HIS A 29 10.70 -15.95 15.21
N GLU A 30 9.93 -16.94 14.75
CA GLU A 30 8.96 -16.81 13.63
C GLU A 30 7.96 -15.65 13.79
N ALA A 31 7.76 -15.17 15.01
CA ALA A 31 6.89 -14.03 15.30
C ALA A 31 7.42 -12.71 14.71
N PHE A 32 8.72 -12.65 14.45
CA PHE A 32 9.41 -11.53 13.81
C PHE A 32 9.81 -11.84 12.36
N GLN A 33 9.57 -13.06 11.88
CA GLN A 33 9.75 -13.41 10.48
C GLN A 33 8.51 -12.94 9.71
N VAL A 34 8.41 -11.62 9.54
CA VAL A 34 7.38 -10.99 8.71
C VAL A 34 7.87 -10.99 7.28
N GLU A 35 7.00 -11.32 6.33
CA GLU A 35 7.32 -11.08 4.92
C GLU A 35 7.66 -9.59 4.73
N PRO A 36 8.73 -9.27 3.98
CA PRO A 36 9.04 -7.88 3.66
C PRO A 36 7.82 -7.24 3.01
N VAL A 37 7.45 -6.07 3.51
CA VAL A 37 6.44 -5.25 2.83
C VAL A 37 6.97 -4.99 1.43
N LYS A 38 6.18 -5.35 0.41
CA LYS A 38 6.57 -5.08 -0.97
C LYS A 38 6.63 -3.57 -1.14
N GLU A 39 7.75 -3.07 -1.64
CA GLU A 39 7.95 -1.65 -1.90
C GLU A 39 7.82 -1.36 -3.39
N ALA A 40 7.33 -0.18 -3.73
CA ALA A 40 7.23 0.29 -5.10
C ALA A 40 7.56 1.79 -5.20
N SER A 41 8.24 2.19 -6.27
CA SER A 41 8.53 3.60 -6.57
C SER A 41 7.36 4.22 -7.33
N CYS A 42 6.90 5.38 -6.86
CA CYS A 42 5.82 6.10 -7.50
C CYS A 42 6.27 6.69 -8.84
N ALA A 43 5.52 6.45 -9.91
CA ALA A 43 5.83 6.96 -11.25
C ALA A 43 5.79 8.50 -11.36
N ILE A 44 5.22 9.20 -10.37
CA ILE A 44 5.08 10.67 -10.36
C ILE A 44 6.15 11.32 -9.47
N CYS A 45 6.16 11.02 -8.16
CA CYS A 45 7.08 11.66 -7.22
C CYS A 45 8.43 10.94 -7.08
N LEU A 46 8.56 9.72 -7.64
CA LEU A 46 9.76 8.87 -7.58
C LEU A 46 10.13 8.34 -6.18
N ASP A 47 9.42 8.76 -5.13
CA ASP A 47 9.56 8.22 -3.77
C ASP A 47 9.09 6.76 -3.67
N ILE A 48 9.61 6.05 -2.67
CA ILE A 48 9.35 4.62 -2.41
C ILE A 48 8.30 4.49 -1.31
N TYR A 49 7.29 3.64 -1.54
CA TYR A 49 6.20 3.38 -0.61
C TYR A 49 5.91 1.88 -0.50
N PRO A 50 5.26 1.44 0.59
CA PRO A 50 4.54 0.17 0.62
C PRO A 50 3.59 0.05 -0.58
N ALA A 51 3.63 -1.08 -1.27
CA ALA A 51 2.85 -1.31 -2.49
C ALA A 51 1.33 -1.33 -2.25
N ASP A 52 0.89 -1.51 -0.99
CA ASP A 52 -0.51 -1.43 -0.56
C ASP A 52 -0.97 0.01 -0.26
N GLU A 53 -0.07 1.00 -0.27
CA GLU A 53 -0.39 2.43 -0.10
C GLU A 53 -0.64 3.17 -1.43
N GLY A 54 -0.98 2.42 -2.48
CA GLY A 54 -1.23 2.97 -3.80
C GLY A 54 -1.84 1.94 -4.75
N VAL A 55 -1.70 2.20 -6.05
CA VAL A 55 -2.22 1.34 -7.10
C VAL A 55 -1.17 1.10 -8.16
N SER A 56 -1.21 -0.07 -8.80
CA SER A 56 -0.39 -0.38 -9.98
C SER A 56 -1.28 -0.76 -11.15
N CYS A 57 -0.89 -0.37 -12.36
CA CYS A 57 -1.49 -0.96 -13.56
C CYS A 57 -0.98 -2.40 -13.78
N ALA A 58 -1.50 -3.10 -14.79
CA ALA A 58 -1.12 -4.49 -15.08
C ALA A 58 0.38 -4.67 -15.42
N ASP A 59 1.05 -3.63 -15.91
CA ASP A 59 2.51 -3.64 -16.19
C ASP A 59 3.37 -3.22 -14.98
N GLY A 60 2.75 -2.92 -13.83
CA GLY A 60 3.47 -2.62 -12.59
C GLY A 60 3.88 -1.15 -12.40
N HIS A 61 3.37 -0.23 -13.21
CA HIS A 61 3.55 1.20 -12.95
C HIS A 61 2.77 1.61 -11.70
N TYR A 62 3.49 1.84 -10.61
CA TYR A 62 2.93 2.18 -9.31
C TYR A 62 2.68 3.69 -9.14
N THR A 63 1.57 4.04 -8.50
CA THR A 63 1.24 5.43 -8.11
C THR A 63 0.81 5.43 -6.65
N CYS A 64 1.50 6.22 -5.81
CA CYS A 64 1.12 6.37 -4.41
C CYS A 64 -0.24 7.08 -4.26
N LYS A 65 -0.94 6.82 -3.15
CA LYS A 65 -2.29 7.38 -2.87
C LYS A 65 -2.38 8.91 -3.02
N GLU A 66 -1.36 9.66 -2.62
CA GLU A 66 -1.38 11.12 -2.70
C GLU A 66 -1.34 11.60 -4.17
N CYS A 67 -0.38 11.09 -4.95
CA CYS A 67 -0.25 11.42 -6.36
C CYS A 67 -1.45 10.91 -7.16
N LEU A 68 -1.99 9.73 -6.81
CA LEU A 68 -3.21 9.19 -7.39
C LEU A 68 -4.40 10.11 -7.12
N GLY A 69 -4.58 10.56 -5.88
CA GLY A 69 -5.63 11.49 -5.50
C GLY A 69 -5.57 12.79 -6.30
N HIS A 70 -4.38 13.40 -6.40
CA HIS A 70 -4.20 14.59 -7.24
C HIS A 70 -4.52 14.34 -8.71
N SER A 71 -4.11 13.18 -9.25
CA SER A 71 -4.37 12.80 -10.64
C SER A 71 -5.87 12.63 -10.90
N VAL A 72 -6.58 11.95 -10.00
CA VAL A 72 -8.03 11.76 -10.08
C VAL A 72 -8.75 13.11 -9.99
N ARG A 73 -8.35 13.99 -9.07
CA ARG A 73 -8.92 15.33 -8.92
C ARG A 73 -8.72 16.18 -10.16
N ALA A 74 -7.52 16.15 -10.75
CA ALA A 74 -7.18 16.87 -11.97
C ALA A 74 -8.00 16.34 -13.15
N ALA A 75 -8.12 15.02 -13.28
CA ALA A 75 -8.90 14.39 -14.33
C ALA A 75 -10.42 14.65 -14.18
N ALA A 76 -10.89 14.95 -12.97
CA ALA A 76 -12.31 15.21 -12.70
C ALA A 76 -12.71 16.67 -13.00
N GLN A 77 -11.76 17.53 -13.34
CA GLN A 77 -12.06 18.92 -13.71
C GLN A 77 -12.79 18.99 -15.05
N PRO A 78 -13.69 19.99 -15.25
CA PRO A 78 -14.46 20.13 -16.49
C PRO A 78 -13.63 20.29 -17.77
N ASP A 79 -12.39 20.77 -17.64
CA ASP A 79 -11.42 21.01 -18.72
C ASP A 79 -10.35 19.91 -18.81
N ALA A 80 -10.50 18.82 -18.05
CA ALA A 80 -9.58 17.71 -18.09
C ALA A 80 -9.56 17.06 -19.47
N HIS A 81 -8.35 16.85 -19.99
CA HIS A 81 -8.12 16.15 -21.25
C HIS A 81 -8.11 14.62 -21.08
N VAL A 82 -8.24 14.14 -19.83
CA VAL A 82 -8.14 12.73 -19.47
C VAL A 82 -9.53 12.11 -19.48
N ASN A 83 -9.74 11.09 -20.28
CA ASN A 83 -11.02 10.39 -20.35
C ASN A 83 -11.19 9.48 -19.14
N PHE A 84 -12.06 9.83 -18.20
CA PHE A 84 -12.62 8.86 -17.27
C PHE A 84 -13.59 7.94 -18.01
N LEU A 85 -13.47 6.65 -17.75
CA LEU A 85 -14.51 5.70 -18.14
C LEU A 85 -15.70 5.85 -17.19
N ARG A 86 -16.91 5.52 -17.67
CA ARG A 86 -18.15 5.64 -16.88
C ARG A 86 -18.15 4.85 -15.57
N ASP A 87 -17.28 3.84 -15.46
CA ASP A 87 -17.09 3.00 -14.28
C ASP A 87 -16.09 3.59 -13.26
N GLY A 88 -15.57 4.80 -13.51
CA GLY A 88 -14.58 5.46 -12.67
C GLY A 88 -13.14 5.00 -12.90
N SER A 89 -12.90 4.12 -13.88
CA SER A 89 -11.55 3.72 -14.28
C SER A 89 -10.81 4.85 -15.01
N MET A 90 -9.49 4.88 -14.86
CA MET A 90 -8.61 5.84 -15.55
C MET A 90 -7.41 5.13 -16.18
N CYS A 91 -6.83 5.73 -17.22
CA CYS A 91 -5.53 5.28 -17.73
C CYS A 91 -4.44 5.46 -16.68
N CYS A 92 -3.44 4.60 -16.73
CA CYS A 92 -2.22 4.72 -15.97
C CYS A 92 -1.60 6.11 -16.17
N VAL A 93 -1.00 6.66 -15.10
CA VAL A 93 -0.34 7.98 -15.14
C VAL A 93 1.05 7.95 -15.78
N ALA A 94 1.62 6.77 -16.00
CA ALA A 94 2.89 6.63 -16.69
C ALA A 94 2.75 7.07 -18.15
N SER A 95 3.75 7.79 -18.65
CA SER A 95 3.79 8.22 -20.06
C SER A 95 3.71 7.00 -20.99
N ASP A 96 2.93 7.14 -22.06
CA ASP A 96 2.74 6.11 -23.09
C ASP A 96 2.14 4.78 -22.58
N CYS A 97 1.46 4.79 -21.42
CA CYS A 97 0.78 3.63 -20.86
C CYS A 97 -0.75 3.76 -21.00
N GLU A 98 -1.35 2.95 -21.86
CA GLU A 98 -2.80 2.94 -22.09
C GLU A 98 -3.55 1.94 -21.18
N LEU A 99 -2.84 1.27 -20.27
CA LEU A 99 -3.45 0.32 -19.34
C LEU A 99 -4.33 1.02 -18.32
N LEU A 100 -5.47 0.40 -18.03
CA LEU A 100 -6.44 0.93 -17.08
C LEU A 100 -6.10 0.56 -15.64
N ILE A 101 -6.32 1.52 -14.75
CA ILE A 101 -6.49 1.31 -13.32
C ILE A 101 -7.99 1.34 -13.06
N THR A 102 -8.52 0.26 -12.49
CA THR A 102 -9.97 0.13 -12.28
C THR A 102 -10.49 1.16 -11.27
N GLY A 103 -11.71 1.66 -11.50
CA GLY A 103 -12.38 2.58 -10.56
C GLY A 103 -12.48 2.03 -9.14
N HIS A 104 -12.67 0.70 -9.00
CA HIS A 104 -12.66 0.04 -7.69
C HIS A 104 -11.31 0.16 -6.98
N ALA A 105 -10.20 -0.15 -7.67
CA ALA A 105 -8.86 -0.05 -7.10
C ALA A 105 -8.54 1.40 -6.66
N ILE A 106 -8.95 2.37 -7.47
CA ILE A 106 -8.81 3.80 -7.14
C ILE A 106 -9.62 4.14 -5.89
N ALA A 107 -10.91 3.80 -5.87
CA ALA A 107 -11.79 4.10 -4.74
C ALA A 107 -11.27 3.49 -3.42
N THR A 108 -10.70 2.28 -3.47
CA THR A 108 -10.08 1.64 -2.30
C THR A 108 -8.82 2.37 -1.84
N ALA A 109 -7.96 2.81 -2.77
CA ALA A 109 -6.67 3.42 -2.43
C ALA A 109 -6.79 4.86 -1.90
N ILE A 110 -7.80 5.62 -2.33
CA ILE A 110 -7.93 7.06 -2.00
C ILE A 110 -9.23 7.41 -1.27
N SER A 111 -9.90 6.43 -0.64
CA SER A 111 -11.17 6.63 0.06
C SER A 111 -11.13 7.76 1.09
N GLU A 112 -10.02 7.92 1.80
CA GLU A 112 -9.83 8.99 2.80
C GLU A 112 -9.60 10.37 2.16
N HIS A 113 -9.03 10.41 0.95
CA HIS A 113 -8.78 11.67 0.24
C HIS A 113 -10.05 12.24 -0.38
N PHE A 114 -11.00 11.38 -0.79
CA PHE A 114 -12.32 11.83 -1.28
C PHE A 114 -13.12 12.58 -0.22
N ALA A 115 -13.04 12.17 1.05
CA ALA A 115 -13.75 12.84 2.14
C ALA A 115 -13.32 14.31 2.28
N ASN A 116 -12.03 14.60 2.05
CA ASN A 116 -11.46 15.94 2.14
C ASN A 116 -11.71 16.81 0.89
N TRP A 117 -12.40 16.31 -0.14
CA TRP A 117 -12.72 17.08 -1.35
C TRP A 117 -14.10 17.75 -1.31
N LEU A 118 -14.91 17.44 -0.29
CA LEU A 118 -16.26 17.97 -0.12
C LEU A 118 -16.32 19.21 0.78
N ASP A 119 -15.16 19.69 1.24
CA ASP A 119 -14.99 20.92 2.04
C ASP A 119 -14.58 22.14 1.17
#